data_AF-W7W4Q1-F1
#
_entry.id   AF-W7W4Q1-F1
#
_cell.length_a   1.000
_cell.length_b   1.000
_cell.length_c   1.000
_cell.angle_alpha   90.00
_cell.angle_beta   90.00
_cell.angle_gamma   90.00
#
_symmetry.space_group_name_H-M   'P 1'
#
loop_
_entity.id
_entity.type
_entity.pdbx_description
1 polymer ?
#
loop_
_entity_poly.entity_id
_entity_poly.type
_entity_poly.pdbx_seq_one_letter_code
_entity_poly.pdbx_strand_id
1 'polypeptide(L)' 'MTSAVPFLQARDLLLRLRDDQAAAAREFRWPALGEFNWALDHFDAMARDPHAPMRRRCGSSARTAAR' A
#
# COMPACT_ATOMS: atom_id res chain seq x y z
N MET A 1 -13.29 -4.82 7.43
CA MET A 1 -13.92 -3.57 6.94
C MET A 1 -12.84 -2.50 6.93
N THR A 2 -12.75 -1.75 5.84
CA THR A 2 -11.52 -1.08 5.36
C THR A 2 -11.06 0.09 6.25
N SER A 3 -10.29 -0.23 7.29
CA SER A 3 -9.58 0.70 8.20
C SER A 3 -8.52 1.57 7.50
N ALA A 4 -8.23 1.31 6.22
CA ALA A 4 -7.18 2.01 5.48
C ALA A 4 -7.52 3.44 5.00
N VAL A 5 -8.80 3.85 5.00
CA VAL A 5 -9.21 5.15 4.43
C VAL A 5 -8.52 6.35 5.13
N PRO A 6 -8.50 6.44 6.47
CA PRO A 6 -7.82 7.53 7.17
C PRO A 6 -6.31 7.56 6.92
N PHE A 7 -5.70 6.38 6.78
CA PHE A 7 -4.28 6.25 6.44
C PHE A 7 -3.98 6.76 5.02
N LEU A 8 -4.78 6.37 4.03
CA LEU A 8 -4.63 6.81 2.64
C LEU A 8 -4.78 8.33 2.51
N GLN A 9 -5.77 8.92 3.19
CA GLN A 9 -5.96 10.37 3.20
C GLN A 9 -4.77 11.13 3.79
N ALA A 10 -4.20 10.64 4.90
CA ALA A 10 -3.01 11.22 5.50
C ALA A 10 -1.78 11.11 4.57
N ARG A 11 -1.60 9.95 3.93
CA ARG A 11 -0.53 9.74 2.94
C ARG A 11 -0.69 10.67 1.74
N ASP A 12 -1.89 10.79 1.19
CA ASP A 12 -2.14 11.60 0.01
C ASP A 12 -1.99 13.11 0.31
N LEU A 13 -2.22 13.55 1.55
CA LEU A 13 -1.87 14.89 2.01
C LEU A 13 -0.35 15.12 1.99
N LEU A 14 0.42 14.19 2.53
CA LEU A 14 1.89 14.28 2.51
C LEU A 14 2.45 14.25 1.09
N LEU A 15 1.87 13.42 0.20
CA LEU A 15 2.30 13.35 -1.20
C LEU A 15 2.00 14.64 -1.98
N ARG A 16 0.86 15.29 -1.70
CA ARG A 16 0.53 16.59 -2.29
C ARG A 16 1.45 17.71 -1.80
N LEU A 17 1.83 17.66 -0.53
CA LEU A 17 2.70 18.66 0.10
C LEU A 17 4.18 18.24 0.10
N ARG A 18 4.58 17.29 -0.76
CA ARG A 18 5.93 16.73 -0.78
C ARG A 18 7.03 17.78 -1.01
N ASP A 19 6.69 18.85 -1.73
CA ASP A 19 7.60 19.95 -2.09
C ASP A 19 7.48 21.14 -1.09
N ASP A 20 6.53 21.10 -0.14
CA ASP A 20 6.34 22.10 0.92
C ASP A 20 6.26 21.42 2.29
N GLN A 21 7.44 21.17 2.87
CA GLN A 21 7.59 20.52 4.15
C GLN A 21 6.98 21.33 5.31
N ALA A 22 6.94 22.67 5.21
CA ALA A 22 6.37 23.53 6.24
C ALA A 22 4.84 23.42 6.28
N ALA A 23 4.20 23.44 5.11
CA ALA A 23 2.78 23.17 4.99
C ALA A 23 2.45 21.73 5.41
N ALA A 24 3.27 20.75 5.03
CA ALA A 24 3.08 19.37 5.44
C ALA A 24 3.08 19.23 6.97
N ALA A 25 4.03 19.84 7.67
CA ALA A 25 4.10 19.78 9.13
C ALA A 25 2.92 20.47 9.83
N ARG A 26 2.35 21.53 9.23
CA ARG A 26 1.21 22.26 9.79
C ARG A 26 -0.12 21.53 9.57
N GLU A 27 -0.31 20.99 8.38
CA GLU A 27 -1.58 20.38 7.97
C GLU A 27 -1.68 18.90 8.35
N PHE A 28 -0.55 18.23 8.57
CA PHE A 28 -0.52 16.82 8.94
C PHE A 28 -1.08 16.59 10.35
N ARG A 29 -2.02 15.66 10.46
CA ARG A 29 -2.51 15.13 11.73
C ARG A 29 -2.55 13.62 11.67
N TRP A 30 -2.11 12.98 12.74
CA TRP A 30 -2.18 11.53 12.87
C TRP A 30 -3.65 11.08 12.87
N PRO A 31 -4.07 10.22 11.92
CA PRO A 31 -5.41 9.67 11.93
C PRO A 31 -5.59 8.70 13.10
N ALA A 32 -6.80 8.64 13.66
CA ALA A 32 -7.16 7.65 14.67
C ALA A 32 -7.33 6.28 13.99
N LEU A 33 -6.28 5.47 14.03
CA LEU A 33 -6.25 4.10 13.52
C LEU A 33 -6.62 3.15 14.65
N GLY A 34 -7.78 2.50 14.58
CA GLY A 34 -8.23 1.52 15.58
C GLY A 34 -7.55 0.17 15.39
N GLU A 35 -8.07 -0.64 14.49
CA GLU A 35 -7.42 -1.87 14.02
C GLU A 35 -6.82 -1.61 12.64
N PHE A 36 -5.58 -1.15 12.59
CA PHE A 36 -4.87 -0.94 11.32
C PHE A 36 -3.61 -1.78 11.30
N ASN A 37 -3.55 -2.73 10.38
CA ASN A 37 -2.35 -3.47 10.07
C ASN A 37 -1.88 -3.09 8.67
N TRP A 38 -0.76 -2.39 8.57
CA TRP A 38 -0.23 -1.91 7.30
C TRP A 38 -0.02 -3.03 6.26
N ALA A 39 0.36 -4.23 6.67
CA ALA A 39 0.52 -5.34 5.73
C ALA A 39 -0.83 -5.84 5.19
N LEU A 40 -1.82 -6.04 6.06
CA LEU A 40 -3.10 -6.65 5.69
C LEU A 40 -4.08 -5.63 5.06
N ASP A 41 -4.12 -4.41 5.58
CA ASP A 41 -5.08 -3.39 5.18
C ASP A 41 -4.62 -2.56 3.98
N HIS A 42 -3.31 -2.48 3.74
CA HIS A 42 -2.74 -1.74 2.62
C HIS A 42 -2.15 -2.65 1.54
N PHE A 43 -1.17 -3.49 1.87
CA PHE A 43 -0.51 -4.31 0.84
C PHE A 43 -1.37 -5.47 0.35
N ASP A 44 -2.00 -6.24 1.24
CA ASP A 44 -2.85 -7.36 0.82
C ASP A 44 -4.08 -6.86 0.06
N ALA A 45 -4.64 -5.71 0.43
CA ALA A 45 -5.70 -5.05 -0.32
C ALA A 45 -5.25 -4.69 -1.74
N MET A 46 -4.03 -4.13 -1.91
CA MET A 46 -3.46 -3.88 -3.23
C MET A 46 -3.12 -5.17 -3.99
N ALA A 47 -2.64 -6.22 -3.32
CA ALA A 47 -2.27 -7.49 -3.94
C ALA A 47 -3.47 -8.35 -4.36
N ARG A 48 -4.64 -8.09 -3.77
CA ARG A 48 -5.92 -8.73 -4.14
C ARG A 48 -6.46 -8.17 -5.46
N ASP A 49 -6.03 -6.99 -5.91
CA ASP A 49 -6.33 -6.48 -7.24
C ASP A 49 -5.54 -7.28 -8.32
N PRO A 50 -6.22 -7.99 -9.24
CA PRO A 50 -5.58 -8.72 -10.33
C PRO A 50 -4.71 -7.85 -11.24
N HIS A 51 -4.90 -6.53 -11.23
CA HIS A 51 -4.20 -5.55 -12.07
C HIS A 51 -3.03 -4.85 -11.37
N ALA A 52 -2.72 -5.21 -10.11
CA ALA A 52 -1.59 -4.61 -9.41
C ALA A 52 -0.26 -4.90 -10.14
N PRO A 53 0.61 -3.87 -10.33
CA PRO A 53 1.80 -3.95 -11.20
C PRO A 53 2.87 -4.94 -10.72
N MET A 54 2.73 -5.48 -9.50
CA MET A 54 3.70 -6.38 -8.86
C MET A 54 3.37 -7.87 -9.04
N ARG A 55 2.43 -8.26 -9.91
CA ARG A 55 2.26 -9.69 -10.25
C ARG A 55 3.25 -10.13 -11.33
N ARG A 56 4.52 -10.33 -10.98
CA ARG A 56 5.40 -11.19 -11.80
C ARG A 56 5.01 -12.65 -11.57
N ARG A 57 4.33 -13.24 -12.55
CA ARG A 57 4.09 -14.69 -12.61
C ARG A 57 5.45 -15.34 -12.87
N CYS A 58 6.12 -15.83 -11.83
CA CYS A 58 7.30 -16.66 -12.03
C CYS A 58 6.80 -17.97 -12.65
N GLY A 59 7.04 -18.14 -13.96
CA GLY A 59 6.66 -19.35 -14.68
C GLY A 59 7.33 -20.55 -14.03
N SER A 60 6.54 -21.55 -13.64
CA SER A 60 7.07 -22.84 -13.22
C SER A 60 7.81 -23.45 -14.41
N SER A 61 9.14 -23.33 -14.43
CA SER A 61 9.96 -24.23 -15.23
C SER A 61 9.83 -25.61 -14.59
N ALA A 62 8.84 -26.37 -15.06
CA ALA A 62 8.76 -27.80 -14.84
C ALA A 62 10.03 -28.40 -15.41
N ARG A 63 10.97 -28.75 -14.52
CA ARG A 63 12.19 -29.43 -14.88
C ARG A 63 11.86 -30.90 -15.14
N THR A 64 11.33 -31.19 -16.32
CA THR A 64 11.37 -32.54 -16.87
C THR A 64 12.80 -32.78 -17.31
N ALA A 65 13.57 -33.49 -16.48
CA ALA A 65 14.83 -34.09 -16.90
C ALA A 65 14.76 -35.57 -16.53
N ALA A 66 14.61 -36.37 -17.58
CA ALA A 66 14.66 -37.81 -17.56
C ALA A 66 16.01 -38.31 -17.02
N ARG A 67 15.97 -39.36 -16.20
CA ARG A 67 16.70 -40.60 -16.46
C ARG A 67 16.19 -41.75 -15.61
#